data_AF-V4Y9P7-F1
#
_entry.id   AF-V4Y9P7-F1
#
_cell.length_a   1.000
_cell.length_b   1.000
_cell.length_c   1.000
_cell.angle_alpha   90.00
_cell.angle_beta   90.00
_cell.angle_gamma   90.00
#
_symmetry.space_group_name_H-M   'P 1'
#
loop_
_entity.id
_entity.type
_entity.pdbx_description
1 polymer ?
#
loop_
_entity_poly.entity_id
_entity_poly.type
_entity_poly.pdbx_seq_one_letter_code
_entity_poly.pdbx_strand_id
1 'polypeptide(L)'
;MDGPFGADFYENEQRVLLLASGPGVGPAVAIAERALADGNEAAVLYRSDSPVHADRLDELRDSGVTVEVTADPIASNLDGLHTGDAGEQIFAYGFEDFVDEARAAIETVGGDPDAAKIENFG
;
A
#
# COMPACT_ATOMS: atom_id res chain seq x y z
N MET A 1 -12.01 -16.46 20.64
CA MET A 1 -11.09 -15.90 19.64
C MET A 1 -11.99 -15.35 18.56
N ASP A 2 -12.28 -14.05 18.60
CA ASP A 2 -12.94 -13.39 17.48
C ASP A 2 -11.93 -13.24 16.35
N GLY A 3 -12.34 -13.62 15.14
CA GLY A 3 -11.52 -13.62 13.94
C GLY A 3 -11.10 -12.21 13.49
N PRO A 4 -10.27 -12.09 12.46
CA PRO A 4 -9.68 -10.81 12.06
C PRO A 4 -10.77 -9.78 11.75
N PHE A 5 -10.69 -8.62 12.40
CA PHE A 5 -11.49 -7.44 12.09
C PHE A 5 -10.78 -6.65 11.00
N GLY A 6 -10.89 -7.12 9.76
CA GLY A 6 -10.50 -6.38 8.55
C GLY A 6 -11.53 -6.69 7.48
N ALA A 7 -12.34 -5.71 7.08
CA ALA A 7 -13.39 -5.91 6.09
C ALA A 7 -12.84 -5.92 4.65
N ASP A 8 -11.62 -5.41 4.46
CA ASP A 8 -11.01 -5.20 3.16
C ASP A 8 -9.82 -6.14 2.97
N PHE A 9 -9.90 -6.99 1.96
CA PHE A 9 -8.87 -7.98 1.63
C PHE A 9 -8.56 -7.95 0.13
N TYR A 10 -7.41 -8.51 -0.25
CA TYR A 10 -7.04 -8.74 -1.64
C TYR A 10 -8.03 -9.70 -2.31
N GLU A 11 -8.59 -9.31 -3.44
CA GLU A 11 -9.63 -10.02 -4.19
C GLU A 11 -9.18 -10.40 -5.62
N ASN A 12 -7.87 -10.59 -5.81
CA ASN A 12 -7.26 -10.91 -7.11
C ASN A 12 -7.24 -9.71 -8.08
N GLU A 13 -7.00 -8.51 -7.55
CA GLU A 13 -6.84 -7.30 -8.35
C GLU A 13 -5.59 -7.40 -9.24
N GLN A 14 -5.70 -6.87 -10.47
CA GLN A 14 -4.66 -6.96 -11.51
C GLN A 14 -3.40 -6.20 -11.10
N ARG A 15 -3.58 -5.10 -10.37
CA ARG A 15 -2.50 -4.33 -9.77
C ARG A 15 -2.92 -3.80 -8.41
N VAL A 16 -2.01 -3.87 -7.44
CA VAL A 16 -2.21 -3.30 -6.11
C VAL A 16 -1.20 -2.19 -5.83
N LEU A 17 -1.68 -1.06 -5.34
CA LEU A 17 -0.85 0.04 -4.83
C LEU A 17 -1.01 0.13 -3.32
N LEU A 18 0.07 -0.14 -2.59
CA LEU A 18 0.07 -0.33 -1.14
C LEU A 18 0.73 0.85 -0.46
N LEU A 19 -0.06 1.62 0.28
CA LEU A 19 0.40 2.73 1.12
C LEU A 19 0.56 2.21 2.55
N ALA A 20 1.75 2.31 3.13
CA ALA A 20 2.00 1.80 4.46
C ALA A 20 2.76 2.79 5.34
N SER A 21 2.52 2.74 6.64
CA SER A 21 3.39 3.32 7.66
C SER A 21 3.44 2.43 8.91
N GLY A 22 4.52 2.58 9.71
CA GLY A 22 4.68 1.85 10.97
C GLY A 22 4.46 0.33 10.83
N PRO A 23 3.56 -0.30 11.61
CA PRO A 23 3.29 -1.74 11.52
C PRO A 23 2.53 -2.16 10.25
N GLY A 24 1.92 -1.21 9.53
CA GLY A 24 1.15 -1.46 8.31
C GLY A 24 1.97 -2.02 7.15
N VAL A 25 3.30 -1.91 7.21
CA VAL A 25 4.19 -2.52 6.21
C VAL A 25 4.10 -4.04 6.19
N GLY A 26 3.78 -4.69 7.31
CA GLY A 26 3.64 -6.14 7.37
C GLY A 26 2.53 -6.67 6.47
N PRO A 27 1.27 -6.21 6.66
CA PRO A 27 0.16 -6.49 5.75
C PRO A 27 0.42 -6.06 4.31
N ALA A 28 1.01 -4.87 4.10
CA ALA A 28 1.31 -4.37 2.76
C ALA A 28 2.23 -5.33 1.98
N VAL A 29 3.35 -5.74 2.59
CA VAL A 29 4.27 -6.70 1.98
C VAL A 29 3.58 -8.04 1.72
N ALA A 30 2.74 -8.53 2.63
CA ALA A 30 2.01 -9.79 2.44
C ALA A 30 1.05 -9.74 1.23
N ILE A 31 0.39 -8.61 0.99
CA ILE A 31 -0.48 -8.44 -0.19
C ILE A 31 0.35 -8.32 -1.47
N ALA A 32 1.47 -7.59 -1.46
CA ALA A 32 2.36 -7.52 -2.61
C ALA A 32 2.88 -8.92 -3.01
N GLU A 33 3.38 -9.68 -2.04
CA GLU A 33 3.82 -11.07 -2.24
C GLU A 33 2.69 -11.94 -2.80
N ARG A 34 1.47 -11.77 -2.30
CA ARG A 34 0.30 -12.51 -2.77
C ARG A 34 -0.07 -12.16 -4.22
N ALA A 35 -0.12 -10.87 -4.56
CA ALA A 35 -0.42 -10.41 -5.92
C ALA A 35 0.59 -10.98 -6.92
N LEU A 36 1.90 -10.92 -6.60
CA LEU A 36 2.95 -11.52 -7.42
C LEU A 36 2.78 -13.04 -7.59
N ALA A 37 2.45 -13.75 -6.50
CA ALA A 37 2.23 -15.20 -6.55
C ALA A 37 1.06 -15.58 -7.46
N ASP A 38 0.07 -14.70 -7.60
CA ASP A 38 -1.08 -14.85 -8.50
C ASP A 38 -0.78 -14.34 -9.93
N GLY A 39 0.43 -13.81 -10.19
CA GLY A 39 0.87 -13.32 -11.50
C GLY A 39 0.46 -11.88 -11.82
N ASN A 40 0.04 -11.13 -10.79
CA ASN A 40 -0.41 -9.74 -10.88
C ASN A 40 0.72 -8.77 -10.49
N GLU A 41 0.45 -7.48 -10.60
CA GLU A 41 1.42 -6.42 -10.33
C GLU A 41 1.23 -5.79 -8.94
N ALA A 42 2.32 -5.24 -8.39
CA ALA A 42 2.28 -4.50 -7.14
C ALA A 42 3.20 -3.28 -7.17
N ALA A 43 2.85 -2.27 -6.38
CA ALA A 43 3.72 -1.18 -5.98
C ALA A 43 3.52 -0.88 -4.49
N VAL A 44 4.58 -0.48 -3.79
CA VAL A 44 4.57 -0.19 -2.35
C VAL A 44 5.16 1.19 -2.11
N LEU A 45 4.43 2.04 -1.40
CA LEU A 45 4.92 3.28 -0.81
C LEU A 45 4.92 3.13 0.72
N TYR A 46 6.10 3.00 1.31
CA TYR A 46 6.27 2.84 2.74
C TYR A 46 6.86 4.10 3.37
N ARG A 47 6.07 4.81 4.17
CA ARG A 47 6.54 5.96 4.93
C ARG A 47 7.21 5.53 6.23
N SER A 48 8.52 5.72 6.34
CA SER A 48 9.29 5.40 7.55
C SER A 48 10.67 6.05 7.58
N ASP A 49 11.04 6.62 8.73
CA ASP A 49 12.41 7.07 9.05
C ASP A 49 13.33 5.93 9.51
N SER A 50 12.75 4.76 9.79
CA SER A 50 13.45 3.59 10.32
C SER A 50 12.77 2.34 9.78
N PRO A 51 13.00 2.00 8.49
CA PRO A 51 12.27 0.94 7.84
C PRO A 51 12.53 -0.42 8.48
N VAL A 52 11.45 -1.14 8.75
CA VAL A 52 11.49 -2.55 9.13
C VAL A 52 11.15 -3.42 7.92
N HIS A 53 11.40 -4.74 8.03
CA HIS A 53 11.23 -5.69 6.93
C HIS A 53 12.10 -5.40 5.69
N ALA A 54 13.30 -4.84 5.88
CA ALA A 54 14.21 -4.50 4.79
C ALA A 54 14.46 -5.67 3.81
N ASP A 55 14.77 -6.87 4.32
CA ASP A 55 15.02 -8.04 3.48
C ASP A 55 13.81 -8.38 2.58
N ARG A 56 12.58 -8.33 3.11
CA ARG A 56 11.36 -8.60 2.33
C ARG A 56 11.06 -7.49 1.32
N LEU A 57 11.34 -6.23 1.67
CA LEU A 57 11.18 -5.11 0.74
C LEU A 57 12.18 -5.22 -0.41
N ASP A 58 13.40 -5.68 -0.14
CA ASP A 58 14.41 -5.92 -1.18
C ASP A 58 14.06 -7.13 -2.06
N GLU A 59 13.52 -8.22 -1.48
CA GLU A 59 12.99 -9.35 -2.25
C GLU A 59 11.84 -8.94 -3.20
N LEU A 60 10.97 -8.02 -2.78
CA LEU A 60 9.94 -7.46 -3.64
C LEU A 60 10.55 -6.67 -4.81
N ARG A 61 11.56 -5.83 -4.54
CA ARG A 61 12.28 -5.09 -5.60
C ARG A 61 12.93 -6.02 -6.60
N ASP A 62 13.61 -7.06 -6.12
CA ASP A 62 14.24 -8.07 -6.96
C ASP A 62 13.23 -8.86 -7.81
N SER A 63 11.98 -8.95 -7.32
CA SER A 63 10.85 -9.55 -8.04
C SER A 63 10.16 -8.59 -9.02
N GLY A 64 10.64 -7.34 -9.14
CA GLY A 64 10.15 -6.33 -10.09
C GLY A 64 9.09 -5.39 -9.52
N VAL A 65 8.80 -5.42 -8.22
CA VAL A 65 7.87 -4.49 -7.58
C VAL A 65 8.54 -3.14 -7.37
N THR A 66 7.84 -2.07 -7.73
CA THR A 66 8.27 -0.72 -7.37
C THR A 66 8.05 -0.50 -5.88
N VAL A 67 9.13 -0.43 -5.10
CA VAL A 67 9.09 -0.20 -3.65
C VAL A 67 9.78 1.11 -3.31
N GLU A 68 8.99 2.13 -2.97
CA GLU A 68 9.43 3.43 -2.50
C GLU A 68 9.38 3.48 -0.97
N VAL A 69 10.52 3.82 -0.35
CA VAL A 69 10.61 3.99 1.11
C VAL A 69 11.08 5.40 1.38
N THR A 70 10.24 6.19 2.06
CA THR A 70 10.47 7.64 2.21
C THR A 70 10.05 8.15 3.58
N ALA A 71 10.62 9.29 3.99
CA ALA A 71 10.15 10.08 5.12
C ALA A 71 9.18 11.20 4.69
N ASP A 72 9.07 11.45 3.39
CA ASP A 72 8.31 12.55 2.82
C ASP A 72 6.79 12.30 2.87
N PRO A 73 5.96 13.35 2.71
CA PRO A 73 4.52 13.20 2.59
C PRO A 73 4.13 12.29 1.42
N ILE A 74 3.04 11.53 1.59
CA ILE A 74 2.53 10.55 0.63
C ILE A 74 2.33 11.19 -0.75
N ALA A 75 1.71 12.37 -0.78
CA ALA A 75 1.40 13.10 -2.01
C ALA A 75 2.63 13.42 -2.89
N SER A 76 3.83 13.51 -2.29
CA SER A 76 5.06 13.81 -3.04
C SER A 76 5.54 12.65 -3.91
N ASN A 77 5.15 11.42 -3.56
CA ASN A 77 5.63 10.20 -4.21
C ASN A 77 4.51 9.43 -4.92
N LEU A 78 3.26 9.66 -4.53
CA LEU A 78 2.12 8.89 -5.02
C LEU A 78 1.88 9.05 -6.52
N ASP A 79 2.07 10.25 -7.08
CA ASP A 79 1.85 10.54 -8.50
C ASP A 79 2.72 9.66 -9.43
N GLY A 80 3.94 9.35 -9.02
CA GLY A 80 4.84 8.47 -9.79
C GLY A 80 4.51 6.98 -9.68
N LEU A 81 3.64 6.60 -8.74
CA LEU A 81 3.28 5.21 -8.47
C LEU A 81 1.86 4.86 -8.90
N HIS A 82 0.93 5.81 -8.83
CA HIS A 82 -0.45 5.65 -9.26
C HIS A 82 -0.51 5.59 -10.79
N THR A 83 -1.12 4.54 -11.35
CA THR A 83 -1.28 4.45 -12.82
C THR A 83 -2.64 4.95 -13.29
N GLY A 84 -3.64 4.96 -12.42
CA GLY A 84 -5.01 5.36 -12.77
C GLY A 84 -5.75 4.32 -13.62
N ASP A 85 -5.19 3.11 -13.74
CA ASP A 85 -5.83 2.02 -14.47
C ASP A 85 -7.03 1.48 -13.69
N ALA A 86 -8.11 1.13 -14.40
CA ALA A 86 -9.32 0.60 -13.77
C ALA A 86 -9.11 -0.75 -13.05
N GLY A 87 -7.97 -1.41 -13.24
CA GLY A 87 -7.57 -2.64 -12.54
C GLY A 87 -6.63 -2.42 -11.34
N GLU A 88 -6.27 -1.17 -11.06
CA GLU A 88 -5.46 -0.79 -9.90
C GLU A 88 -6.34 -0.59 -8.66
N GLN A 89 -6.02 -1.32 -7.59
CA GLN A 89 -6.66 -1.16 -6.28
C GLN A 89 -5.67 -0.58 -5.28
N ILE A 90 -6.07 0.50 -4.62
CA ILE A 90 -5.27 1.15 -3.58
C ILE A 90 -5.64 0.57 -2.22
N PHE A 91 -4.61 0.24 -1.43
CA PHE A 91 -4.73 -0.18 -0.04
C PHE A 91 -3.92 0.76 0.84
N ALA A 92 -4.44 1.14 2.01
CA ALA A 92 -3.71 1.95 2.99
C ALA A 92 -3.71 1.31 4.38
N TYR A 93 -2.51 1.17 4.95
CA TYR A 93 -2.25 0.53 6.24
C TYR A 93 -1.47 1.48 7.16
N GLY A 94 -2.10 2.00 8.20
CA GLY A 94 -1.44 2.93 9.13
C GLY A 94 -2.31 3.38 10.29
N PHE A 95 -1.85 4.41 11.00
CA PHE A 95 -2.65 5.10 12.03
C PHE A 95 -3.47 6.24 11.41
N GLU A 96 -4.40 6.80 12.19
CA GLU A 96 -5.36 7.83 11.76
C GLU A 96 -4.72 8.96 10.91
N ASP A 97 -3.66 9.62 11.41
CA ASP A 97 -2.99 10.70 10.69
C ASP A 97 -2.44 10.28 9.31
N PHE A 98 -1.91 9.05 9.20
CA PHE A 98 -1.41 8.53 7.93
C PHE A 98 -2.56 8.21 6.98
N VAL A 99 -3.65 7.64 7.51
CA VAL A 99 -4.82 7.27 6.74
C VAL A 99 -5.52 8.50 6.16
N ASP A 100 -5.65 9.57 6.95
CA ASP A 100 -6.23 10.83 6.49
C ASP A 100 -5.36 11.49 5.41
N GLU A 101 -4.05 11.47 5.58
CA GLU A 101 -3.12 11.92 4.54
C GLU A 101 -3.21 11.06 3.28
N ALA A 102 -3.33 9.75 3.42
CA ALA A 102 -3.45 8.82 2.29
C ALA A 102 -4.71 9.14 1.47
N ARG A 103 -5.86 9.37 2.12
CA ARG A 103 -7.10 9.76 1.45
C ARG A 103 -6.94 11.05 0.66
N ALA A 104 -6.35 12.08 1.29
CA ALA A 104 -6.10 13.36 0.62
C ALA A 104 -5.14 13.23 -0.57
N ALA A 105 -4.09 12.41 -0.44
CA ALA A 105 -3.15 12.15 -1.50
C ALA A 105 -3.79 11.38 -2.67
N ILE A 106 -4.62 10.38 -2.39
CA ILE A 106 -5.37 9.61 -3.41
C ILE A 106 -6.27 10.54 -4.24
N GLU A 107 -7.04 11.41 -3.59
CA GLU A 107 -7.88 12.39 -4.28
C GLU A 107 -7.04 13.33 -5.16
N THR A 108 -5.86 13.75 -4.67
CA THR A 108 -4.96 14.65 -5.40
C THR A 108 -4.43 14.05 -6.70
N VAL A 109 -4.15 12.74 -6.72
CA VAL A 109 -3.69 12.02 -7.92
C VAL A 109 -4.85 11.54 -8.82
N GLY A 110 -6.10 11.88 -8.47
CA GLY A 110 -7.29 11.54 -9.24
C GLY A 110 -7.86 10.15 -8.95
N GLY A 111 -7.41 9.48 -7.89
CA GLY A 111 -8.00 8.24 -7.39
C GLY A 111 -9.24 8.49 -6.53
N ASP A 112 -9.94 7.41 -6.18
CA ASP A 112 -11.12 7.45 -5.31
C ASP A 112 -10.77 6.98 -3.89
N PRO A 113 -10.73 7.88 -2.89
CA PRO A 113 -10.40 7.52 -1.51
C PRO A 113 -11.49 6.67 -0.82
N ASP A 114 -12.73 6.68 -1.31
CA ASP A 114 -13.82 5.86 -0.78
C ASP A 114 -13.79 4.43 -1.33
N ALA A 115 -13.16 4.23 -2.50
CA ALA A 115 -12.87 2.91 -3.06
C ALA A 115 -11.58 2.28 -2.53
N ALA A 116 -10.74 3.07 -1.85
CA ALA A 116 -9.51 2.57 -1.24
C ALA A 116 -9.82 1.63 -0.06
N LYS A 117 -9.08 0.55 0.03
CA LYS A 117 -9.20 -0.47 1.08
C LYS A 117 -8.31 -0.06 2.26
N ILE A 118 -8.90 0.30 3.40
CA ILE A 118 -8.19 1.02 4.47
C ILE A 118 -8.28 0.25 5.78
N GLU A 119 -7.11 -0.02 6.38
CA GLU A 119 -7.01 -0.62 7.70
C GLU A 119 -6.28 0.35 8.65
N ASN A 120 -7.01 0.84 9.66
CA ASN A 120 -6.49 1.71 10.70
C ASN A 120 -6.11 0.88 11.96
N PHE A 121 -4.89 1.05 12.46
CA PHE A 121 -4.38 0.34 13.64
C PHE A 121 -4.64 1.02 14.98
N GLY A 122 -5.31 2.18 15.01
CA GLY A 122 -5.64 2.91 16.23
C GLY A 122 -6.14 4.31 15.96
#